data_AF-A0A660QX88-F1
#
_entry.id   AF-A0A660QX88-F1
#
_cell.length_a   1.000
_cell.length_b   1.000
_cell.length_c   1.000
_cell.angle_alpha   90.00
_cell.angle_beta   90.00
_cell.angle_gamma   90.00
#
_symmetry.space_group_name_H-M   'P 1'
#
loop_
_entity.id
_entity.type
_entity.pdbx_description
1 polymer ?
#
loop_
_entity_poly.entity_id
_entity_poly.type
_entity_poly.pdbx_seq_one_letter_code
_entity_poly.pdbx_strand_id
1 'polypeptide(L)' 'MSITLTNDLVLTWLWATNNTLAPMGTPEWWLASHGLTNGTPGQEELLDGDSDGMLAWEEWVCDTDPTEGFYRIKAHR' A
#
# COMPACT_ATOMS: atom_id res chain seq x y z
N MET A 1 8.14 32.84 7.36
CA MET A 1 7.21 32.81 6.22
C MET A 1 5.81 33.02 6.78
N SER A 2 5.08 34.01 6.29
CA SER A 2 3.72 34.32 6.73
C SER A 2 2.79 34.27 5.53
N ILE A 3 1.62 33.66 5.69
CA ILE A 3 0.56 33.68 4.68
C ILE A 3 -0.53 34.65 5.14
N THR A 4 -0.96 35.55 4.27
CA THR A 4 -2.02 36.53 4.55
C THR A 4 -3.30 36.05 3.87
N LEU A 5 -4.36 35.86 4.64
CA LEU A 5 -5.67 35.45 4.14
C LEU A 5 -6.53 36.70 3.94
N THR A 6 -7.19 36.83 2.79
CA THR A 6 -8.17 37.89 2.50
C THR A 6 -9.59 37.34 2.55
N ASN A 7 -10.60 38.21 2.45
CA ASN A 7 -12.02 37.83 2.48
C ASN A 7 -12.45 36.93 1.31
N ASP A 8 -11.65 36.86 0.23
CA ASP A 8 -11.95 36.10 -0.99
C ASP A 8 -11.03 34.89 -1.18
N LEU A 9 -10.23 34.53 -0.16
CA LEU A 9 -9.31 33.42 -0.27
C LEU A 9 -10.07 32.08 -0.22
N VAL A 10 -10.01 31.33 -1.32
CA VAL A 10 -10.50 29.95 -1.38
C VAL A 10 -9.36 28.99 -1.05
N LEU A 11 -9.48 28.31 0.08
CA LEU A 11 -8.60 27.22 0.44
C LEU A 11 -9.18 25.91 -0.11
N THR A 12 -8.53 25.32 -1.10
CA THR A 12 -8.88 23.98 -1.59
C THR A 12 -8.06 22.94 -0.84
N TRP A 13 -8.73 22.11 -0.04
CA TRP A 13 -8.10 20.97 0.64
C TRP A 13 -8.23 19.74 -0.25
N LEU A 14 -7.12 19.31 -0.85
CA LEU A 14 -7.07 18.05 -1.60
C LEU A 14 -6.90 16.91 -0.60
N TRP A 15 -7.95 16.13 -0.37
CA TRP A 15 -7.80 14.83 0.28
C TRP A 15 -7.17 13.88 -0.75
N ALA A 16 -5.85 13.86 -0.84
CA ALA A 16 -5.17 12.74 -1.47
C ALA A 16 -4.98 11.70 -0.37
N THR A 17 -5.75 10.61 -0.41
CA THR A 17 -5.27 9.38 0.22
C THR A 17 -3.96 9.06 -0.51
N ASN A 18 -2.87 8.91 0.25
CA ASN A 18 -1.56 8.57 -0.29
C ASN A 18 -1.60 7.13 -0.82
N ASN A 19 -2.32 6.93 -1.93
CA ASN A 19 -2.47 5.65 -2.62
C ASN A 19 -1.36 5.55 -3.67
N THR A 20 -0.13 5.74 -3.21
CA THR A 20 1.05 5.44 -4.00
C THR A 20 1.07 3.93 -4.23
N LEU A 21 1.19 3.55 -5.50
CA LEU A 21 1.22 2.16 -5.93
C LEU A 21 2.66 1.82 -6.33
N ALA A 22 3.09 0.63 -5.95
CA ALA A 22 4.27 -0.01 -6.49
C ALA A 22 4.04 -0.41 -7.97
N PRO A 23 5.10 -0.68 -8.76
CA PRO A 23 5.02 -1.02 -10.18
C PRO A 23 3.98 -2.07 -10.60
N MET A 24 3.67 -3.08 -9.77
CA MET A 24 2.65 -4.11 -10.06
C MET A 24 1.24 -3.72 -9.58
N GLY A 25 1.08 -2.52 -9.03
CA GLY A 25 -0.22 -2.00 -8.57
C GLY A 25 -0.51 -2.30 -7.10
N THR A 26 0.47 -2.81 -6.35
CA THR A 26 0.33 -3.04 -4.91
C THR A 26 0.41 -1.71 -4.15
N PRO A 27 -0.54 -1.40 -3.25
CA PRO A 27 -0.47 -0.16 -2.50
C PRO A 27 0.69 -0.14 -1.49
N GLU A 28 1.44 0.96 -1.44
CA GLU A 28 2.55 1.12 -0.49
C GLU A 28 2.12 1.02 0.97
N TRP A 29 0.92 1.54 1.29
CA TRP A 29 0.37 1.42 2.64
C TRP A 29 0.09 -0.03 3.02
N TRP A 30 -0.27 -0.88 2.04
CA TRP A 30 -0.55 -2.29 2.27
C TRP A 30 0.76 -3.04 2.53
N LEU A 31 1.79 -2.80 1.71
CA LEU A 31 3.15 -3.34 1.95
C LEU A 31 3.67 -2.92 3.33
N ALA A 32 3.53 -1.63 3.68
CA ALA A 32 3.94 -1.12 4.99
C ALA A 32 3.17 -1.77 6.14
N SER A 33 1.87 -2.06 5.96
CA SER A 33 1.06 -2.71 6.99
C SER A 33 1.47 -4.16 7.27
N HIS A 34 2.10 -4.83 6.30
CA HIS A 34 2.65 -6.19 6.43
C HIS A 34 4.15 -6.18 6.75
N GLY A 35 4.74 -5.03 7.08
CA GLY A 35 6.15 -4.92 7.45
C GLY A 35 7.14 -5.00 6.28
N LEU A 36 6.65 -5.07 5.05
CA LEU A 36 7.43 -5.08 3.80
C LEU A 36 7.99 -3.68 3.52
N THR A 37 9.02 -3.32 4.28
CA THR A 37 9.60 -1.95 4.35
C THR A 37 11.13 -1.94 4.27
N ASN A 38 11.76 -3.08 3.97
CA ASN A 38 13.22 -3.23 3.97
C ASN A 38 13.87 -2.66 2.69
N GLY A 39 13.11 -2.48 1.63
CA GLY A 39 13.52 -1.97 0.32
C GLY A 39 12.51 -0.99 -0.27
N THR A 40 12.63 -0.74 -1.57
CA THR A 40 11.63 0.07 -2.29
C THR A 40 10.33 -0.72 -2.47
N PRO A 41 9.16 -0.07 -2.55
CA PRO A 41 7.89 -0.76 -2.75
C PRO A 41 7.87 -1.72 -3.95
N GLY A 42 8.58 -1.38 -5.03
CA GLY A 42 8.71 -2.26 -6.20
C GLY A 42 9.64 -3.46 -6.02
N GLN A 43 10.51 -3.45 -5.01
CA GLN A 43 11.24 -4.64 -4.61
C GLN A 43 10.39 -5.50 -3.67
N GLU A 44 9.75 -4.86 -2.71
CA GLU A 44 8.90 -5.50 -1.70
C GLU A 44 7.70 -6.23 -2.32
N GLU A 45 7.08 -5.67 -3.35
CA GLU A 45 5.96 -6.33 -4.04
C GLU A 45 6.38 -7.61 -4.80
N LEU A 46 7.67 -7.78 -5.08
CA LEU A 46 8.25 -8.94 -5.78
C LEU A 46 8.89 -9.96 -4.83
N LEU A 47 8.72 -9.79 -3.52
CA LEU A 47 9.18 -10.76 -2.52
C LEU A 47 8.08 -11.75 -2.20
N ASP A 48 8.52 -12.97 -1.93
CA ASP A 48 7.74 -14.03 -1.32
C ASP A 48 8.13 -14.06 0.16
N GLY A 49 7.33 -13.36 0.99
CA GLY A 49 7.66 -13.06 2.38
C GLY A 49 7.60 -14.28 3.30
N ASP A 50 6.73 -15.23 2.99
CA ASP A 50 6.48 -16.45 3.74
C ASP A 50 6.98 -17.73 3.05
N SER A 51 7.56 -17.59 1.85
CA SER A 51 8.13 -18.67 1.04
C SER A 51 7.11 -19.72 0.59
N ASP A 52 5.85 -19.30 0.36
CA ASP A 52 4.77 -20.17 -0.10
C ASP A 52 4.67 -20.27 -1.63
N GLY A 53 5.48 -19.49 -2.34
CA GLY A 53 5.56 -19.44 -3.80
C GLY A 53 4.69 -18.35 -4.43
N MET A 54 4.01 -17.50 -3.65
CA MET A 54 3.32 -16.31 -4.13
C MET A 54 4.12 -15.05 -3.83
N LEU A 55 4.15 -14.13 -4.79
CA LEU A 55 4.73 -12.80 -4.57
C LEU A 55 3.70 -11.90 -3.90
N ALA A 56 4.15 -10.94 -3.10
CA ALA A 56 3.27 -10.02 -2.37
C ALA A 56 2.25 -9.27 -3.26
N TRP A 57 2.58 -8.96 -4.52
CA TRP A 57 1.59 -8.39 -5.46
C TRP A 57 0.49 -9.38 -5.88
N GLU A 58 0.81 -10.66 -5.99
CA GLU A 58 -0.16 -11.72 -6.30
C GLU A 58 -1.10 -11.91 -5.12
N GLU A 59 -0.56 -11.82 -3.92
CA GLU A 59 -1.32 -11.92 -2.67
C GLU A 59 -2.26 -10.73 -2.44
N TRP A 60 -1.84 -9.52 -2.81
CA TRP A 60 -2.73 -8.37 -2.86
C TRP A 60 -3.92 -8.59 -3.79
N VAL A 61 -3.69 -9.20 -4.97
CA VAL A 61 -4.77 -9.51 -5.93
C VAL A 61 -5.67 -10.64 -5.42
N CYS A 62 -5.10 -11.61 -4.69
CA CYS A 62 -5.80 -12.74 -4.13
C CYS A 62 -6.42 -12.49 -2.73
N ASP A 63 -6.25 -11.28 -2.17
CA ASP A 63 -6.67 -10.91 -0.81
C ASP A 63 -6.15 -11.89 0.26
N THR A 64 -4.89 -12.29 0.12
CA THR A 64 -4.12 -13.13 1.08
C THR A 64 -3.09 -12.30 1.85
N ASP A 65 -2.45 -12.91 2.85
CA ASP A 65 -1.52 -12.24 3.75
C ASP A 65 -0.07 -12.63 3.40
N PRO A 66 0.79 -11.68 2.99
CA PRO A 66 2.17 -11.93 2.56
C PRO A 66 3.15 -12.36 3.66
N THR A 67 2.63 -12.57 4.87
CA THR A 67 3.40 -13.02 6.03
C THR A 67 2.88 -14.35 6.60
N GLU A 68 1.79 -14.89 6.06
CA GLU A 68 1.20 -16.15 6.48
C GLU A 68 0.95 -17.08 5.29
N GLY A 69 1.78 -18.12 5.14
CA GLY A 69 1.67 -19.10 4.04
C GLY A 69 0.44 -20.03 4.09
N PHE A 70 -0.61 -19.62 4.80
CA PHE A 70 -1.90 -20.29 4.82
C PHE A 70 -2.93 -19.40 4.14
N TYR A 71 -3.50 -19.89 3.04
CA TYR A 71 -4.59 -19.28 2.26
C TYR A 71 -5.84 -18.96 3.11
N ARG A 72 -5.78 -17.90 3.93
CA ARG A 72 -6.92 -17.32 4.63
C ARG A 72 -7.48 -16.25 3.73
N ILE A 73 -8.24 -16.66 2.72
CA ILE A 73 -9.06 -15.75 1.92
C ILE A 73 -9.87 -14.91 2.91
N LYS A 74 -9.60 -13.61 3.03
CA LYS A 74 -10.39 -12.75 3.92
C LYS A 74 -11.79 -12.70 3.31
N ALA A 75 -12.73 -13.39 3.94
CA ALA A 75 -14.13 -13.29 3.57
C ALA A 75 -14.55 -11.82 3.75
N HIS A 76 -14.58 -11.07 2.65
CA HIS A 76 -15.12 -9.72 2.61
C HIS A 76 -16.56 -9.77 3.16
N ARG A 77 -16.80 -9.06 4.28
CA ARG A 77 -18.14 -8.79 4.83
C ARG A 77 -18.70 -7.51 4.23
#